data_AF-A0A3D5HAS0-F1
#
_entry.id   AF-A0A3D5HAS0-F1
#
_cell.length_a   1.000
_cell.length_b   1.000
_cell.length_c   1.000
_cell.angle_alpha   90.00
_cell.angle_beta   90.00
_cell.angle_gamma   90.00
#
_symmetry.space_group_name_H-M   'P 1'
#
loop_
_entity.id
_entity.type
_entity.pdbx_description
1 polymer ?
#
loop_
_entity_poly.entity_id
_entity_poly.type
_entity_poly.pdbx_seq_one_letter_code
_entity_poly.pdbx_strand_id
1 'polypeptide(L)' 'GKPVMEGKGVLFKRFADIDVFDIELNSHNSDEIIRAVQMLEPTFGGINLE' A
#
# COMPACT_ATOMS: atom_id res chain seq x y z
N GLY A 1 1.03 -3.91 12.64
CA GLY A 1 1.49 -3.36 11.35
C GLY A 1 1.94 -4.49 10.46
N LYS A 2 3.26 -4.72 10.36
CA LYS A 2 3.90 -5.61 9.38
C LYS A 2 3.23 -6.98 9.11
N PRO A 3 2.92 -7.81 10.12
CA PRO A 3 2.35 -9.13 9.85
C PRO A 3 0.94 -9.10 9.22
N VAL A 4 0.22 -7.98 9.38
CA VAL A 4 -1.14 -7.81 8.86
C VAL A 4 -1.10 -7.44 7.39
N MET A 5 -0.17 -6.56 6.98
CA MET A 5 -0.05 -6.09 5.61
C MET A 5 0.46 -7.19 4.68
N GLU A 6 1.45 -7.96 5.13
CA GLU A 6 1.97 -9.12 4.39
C GLU A 6 0.87 -10.18 4.19
N GLY A 7 0.04 -10.42 5.22
CA GLY A 7 -1.12 -11.31 5.12
C GLY A 7 -2.14 -10.86 4.08
N LYS A 8 -2.39 -9.55 3.97
CA LYS A 8 -3.31 -8.97 2.98
C LYS A 8 -2.76 -9.12 1.56
N GLY A 9 -1.46 -8.89 1.37
CA GLY A 9 -0.78 -9.13 0.09
C GLY A 9 -0.92 -10.59 -0.37
N VAL A 10 -0.76 -11.55 0.55
CA VAL A 10 -0.99 -12.99 0.26
C VAL A 10 -2.43 -13.25 -0.17
N LEU A 11 -3.43 -12.62 0.47
CA LEU A 11 -4.84 -12.77 0.09
C LEU A 11 -5.11 -12.20 -1.31
N PHE A 12 -4.62 -10.99 -1.61
CA PHE A 12 -4.76 -10.38 -2.93
C PHE A 12 -4.13 -11.24 -4.04
N LYS A 13 -2.92 -11.76 -3.80
CA LYS A 13 -2.28 -12.65 -4.76
C LYS A 13 -3.04 -13.96 -4.92
N ARG A 14 -3.48 -14.58 -3.81
CA ARG A 14 -4.14 -15.89 -3.83
C ARG A 14 -5.51 -15.88 -4.50
N PHE A 15 -6.30 -14.82 -4.30
CA PHE A 15 -7.69 -14.77 -4.74
C PHE A 15 -7.95 -13.90 -5.97
N ALA A 16 -7.05 -12.98 -6.29
CA ALA A 16 -7.22 -12.05 -7.42
C ALA A 16 -6.00 -11.96 -8.36
N ASP A 17 -4.93 -12.70 -8.09
CA ASP A 17 -3.65 -12.64 -8.82
C ASP A 17 -3.05 -11.22 -8.91
N ILE A 18 -3.26 -10.42 -7.87
CA ILE A 18 -2.73 -9.06 -7.77
C ILE A 18 -1.40 -9.09 -7.00
N ASP A 19 -0.36 -8.53 -7.60
CA ASP A 19 0.92 -8.31 -6.92
C ASP A 19 0.83 -7.07 -6.03
N VAL A 20 1.19 -7.24 -4.76
CA VAL A 20 1.08 -6.20 -3.72
C VAL A 20 2.45 -5.95 -3.10
N PHE A 21 2.75 -4.67 -2.86
CA PHE A 21 3.90 -4.24 -2.09
C PHE A 21 3.43 -3.44 -0.88
N ASP A 22 3.97 -3.77 0.28
CA ASP A 22 3.73 -3.02 1.51
C ASP A 22 4.64 -1.79 1.53
N ILE A 23 4.03 -0.62 1.79
CA ILE A 23 4.72 0.67 1.85
C ILE A 23 4.31 1.40 3.13
N GLU A 24 5.23 1.50 4.07
CA GLU A 24 5.03 2.14 5.36
C GLU A 24 5.58 3.57 5.34
N LEU A 25 4.70 4.52 5.64
CA LEU A 25 5.05 5.92 5.80
C LEU A 25 5.15 6.24 7.29
N ASN A 26 6.34 6.62 7.76
CA ASN A 26 6.54 7.07 9.14
C ASN A 26 6.19 8.57 9.27
N SER A 27 4.93 8.91 8.96
CA SER A 27 4.39 10.25 9.13
C SER A 27 2.97 10.17 9.70
N HIS A 28 2.64 11.13 10.55
CA HIS A 28 1.27 11.35 11.04
C HIS A 28 0.62 12.59 10.40
N ASN A 29 1.34 13.28 9.52
CA ASN A 29 0.82 14.42 8.79
C ASN A 29 0.08 13.93 7.54
N SER A 30 -1.20 14.28 7.44
CA SER A 30 -2.05 13.90 6.30
C SER A 30 -1.51 14.42 4.96
N ASP A 31 -0.97 15.64 4.93
CA ASP A 31 -0.52 16.26 3.68
C ASP A 31 0.71 15.53 3.12
N GLU A 32 1.58 15.06 4.01
CA GLU A 32 2.75 14.25 3.65
C GLU A 32 2.34 12.88 3.11
N ILE A 33 1.35 12.24 3.74
CA ILE A 33 0.80 10.95 3.27
C ILE A 33 0.15 11.12 1.90
N ILE A 34 -0.68 12.15 1.72
CA ILE A 34 -1.33 12.45 0.43
C ILE A 34 -0.28 12.66 -0.65
N ARG A 35 0.76 13.47 -0.36
CA ARG A 35 1.85 13.72 -1.30
C ARG A 35 2.61 12.45 -1.66
N ALA A 36 2.90 11.59 -0.69
CA ALA A 36 3.56 10.31 -0.95
C ALA A 36 2.72 9.42 -1.88
N VAL A 37 1.41 9.31 -1.62
CA VAL A 37 0.48 8.56 -2.48
C VAL A 37 0.43 9.13 -3.90
N GLN A 38 0.37 10.45 -4.06
CA GLN A 38 0.41 11.11 -5.37
C GLN A 38 1.70 10.81 -6.14
N MET A 39 2.83 10.72 -5.45
CA MET A 39 4.12 10.39 -6.08
C MET A 39 4.22 8.92 -6.53
N LEU A 40 3.45 8.02 -5.92
CA LEU A 40 3.46 6.58 -6.21
C LEU A 40 2.50 6.17 -7.32
N GLU A 41 1.52 7.02 -7.66
CA GLU A 41 0.48 6.77 -8.68
C GLU A 41 1.03 6.28 -10.04
N PRO A 42 2.15 6.79 -10.59
CA PRO A 42 2.64 6.32 -11.89
C PRO A 42 3.12 4.86 -11.89
N THR A 43 3.44 4.31 -10.72
CA THR A 43 3.97 2.94 -10.57
C THR A 43 2.88 1.94 -10.18
N PHE A 44 1.97 2.33 -9.29
CA PHE A 44 0.96 1.43 -8.75
C PHE A 44 -0.40 1.66 -9.39
N GLY A 45 -1.01 0.59 -9.90
CA GLY A 45 -2.37 0.63 -10.46
C GLY A 45 -3.48 0.88 -9.43
N GLY A 46 -3.15 0.84 -8.13
CA GLY A 46 -4.07 1.13 -7.04
C GLY A 46 -3.36 1.23 -5.70
N ILE A 47 -3.92 2.02 -4.79
CA ILE A 47 -3.40 2.23 -3.43
C ILE A 47 -4.49 1.82 -2.45
N ASN A 48 -4.19 0.82 -1.61
CA ASN A 48 -5.04 0.43 -0.48
C ASN A 48 -4.44 1.01 0.81
N LEU A 49 -5.08 2.02 1.38
CA LEU A 49 -4.70 2.58 2.68
C LEU A 49 -5.09 1.62 3.81
N GLU A 50 -4.23 1.50 4.82
CA GLU A 50 -4.45 0.75 6.08
C GLU A 50 -3.56 1.34 7.19
#